data_AF-A0A3M1QA92-F1
#
_entry.id   AF-A0A3M1QA92-F1
#
_cell.length_a   1.000
_cell.length_b   1.000
_cell.length_c   1.000
_cell.angle_alpha   90.00
_cell.angle_beta   90.00
_cell.angle_gamma   90.00
#
_symmetry.space_group_name_H-M   'P 1'
#
loop_
_entity.id
_entity.type
_entity.pdbx_description
1 polymer ?
#
loop_
_entity_poly.entity_id
_entity_poly.type
_entity_poly.pdbx_seq_one_letter_code
_entity_poly.pdbx_strand_id
1 'polypeptide(L)'
;MDRTLRAEVANLHARVCSGLADTNRILLLYVLAEHSHNVTELAALLELPQPTVSRHLKILRECGLVTSQRDGQSVNYALADRRVVEALDLLRAVLADRLAGQVSLARHATEQFSPVDATMEEELS
;
A
#
# COMPACT_ATOMS: atom_id res chain seq x y z
N MET A 1 19.25 5.81 -21.65
CA MET A 1 18.51 4.86 -20.79
C MET A 1 18.93 3.47 -21.21
N ASP A 2 19.53 2.72 -20.29
CA ASP A 2 20.00 1.36 -20.55
C ASP A 2 18.86 0.46 -21.10
N ARG A 3 19.14 -0.29 -22.17
CA ARG A 3 18.17 -1.20 -22.82
C ARG A 3 17.78 -2.32 -21.86
N THR A 4 18.70 -2.75 -21.00
CA THR A 4 18.48 -3.78 -19.97
C THR A 4 17.50 -3.26 -18.92
N LEU A 5 17.75 -2.08 -18.34
CA LEU A 5 16.84 -1.46 -17.37
C LEU A 5 15.41 -1.32 -17.91
N ARG A 6 15.23 -0.92 -19.17
CA ARG A 6 13.88 -0.83 -19.76
C ARG A 6 13.19 -2.19 -19.82
N ALA A 7 13.92 -3.25 -20.17
CA ALA A 7 13.36 -4.60 -20.22
C ALA A 7 13.01 -5.13 -18.83
N GLU A 8 13.84 -4.85 -17.82
CA GLU A 8 13.56 -5.20 -16.42
C GLU A 8 12.32 -4.47 -15.91
N VAL A 9 12.21 -3.16 -16.14
CA VAL A 9 11.04 -2.37 -15.76
C VAL A 9 9.78 -2.90 -16.47
N ALA A 10 9.85 -3.16 -17.76
CA ALA A 10 8.70 -3.63 -18.53
C ALA A 10 8.22 -5.02 -18.12
N ASN A 11 9.13 -5.95 -17.78
CA ASN A 11 8.77 -7.34 -17.53
C ASN A 11 8.67 -7.68 -16.04
N LEU A 12 9.58 -7.17 -15.21
CA LEU A 12 9.63 -7.48 -13.78
C LEU A 12 8.75 -6.52 -12.99
N HIS A 13 8.93 -5.21 -13.16
CA HIS A 13 8.15 -4.23 -12.40
C HIS A 13 6.68 -4.25 -12.78
N ALA A 14 6.35 -4.25 -14.08
CA ALA A 14 4.95 -4.22 -14.51
C ALA A 14 4.13 -5.40 -13.95
N ARG A 15 4.73 -6.60 -13.88
CA ARG A 15 4.07 -7.79 -13.31
C ARG A 15 3.88 -7.68 -11.80
N VAL A 16 4.87 -7.18 -11.07
CA VAL A 16 4.70 -6.95 -9.62
C VAL A 16 3.66 -5.88 -9.36
N CYS A 17 3.74 -4.75 -10.08
CA CYS A 17 2.82 -3.63 -9.93
C CYS A 17 1.37 -4.01 -10.25
N SER A 18 1.10 -4.87 -11.25
CA SER A 18 -0.26 -5.33 -11.52
C SER A 18 -0.84 -6.16 -10.36
N GLY A 19 0.00 -6.99 -9.73
CA GLY A 19 -0.33 -7.70 -8.49
C GLY A 19 -0.64 -6.78 -7.32
N LEU A 20 0.01 -5.62 -7.24
CA LEU A 20 -0.16 -4.63 -6.16
C LEU A 20 -1.27 -3.59 -6.41
N ALA A 21 -1.81 -3.50 -7.63
CA ALA A 21 -2.79 -2.48 -8.02
C ALA A 21 -4.22 -2.73 -7.48
N ASP A 22 -4.36 -3.12 -6.21
CA ASP A 22 -5.63 -3.36 -5.51
C ASP A 22 -5.40 -3.43 -4.00
N THR A 23 -6.24 -2.71 -3.26
CA THR A 23 -6.11 -2.60 -1.80
C THR A 23 -6.22 -3.94 -1.10
N ASN A 24 -7.15 -4.81 -1.49
CA ASN A 24 -7.34 -6.12 -0.83
C ASN A 24 -6.14 -7.04 -1.07
N ARG A 25 -5.51 -6.95 -2.25
CA ARG A 25 -4.27 -7.70 -2.52
C ARG A 25 -3.12 -7.23 -1.64
N ILE A 26 -2.97 -5.92 -1.43
CA ILE A 26 -1.97 -5.39 -0.51
C ILE A 26 -2.26 -5.86 0.93
N LEU A 27 -3.51 -5.80 1.39
CA LEU A 27 -3.90 -6.28 2.72
C LEU A 27 -3.62 -7.78 2.92
N LEU A 28 -3.92 -8.60 1.91
CA LEU A 28 -3.58 -10.02 1.91
C LEU A 28 -2.06 -10.24 2.09
N LEU A 29 -1.22 -9.44 1.44
CA LEU A 29 0.23 -9.54 1.58
C LEU A 29 0.71 -9.19 2.99
N TYR A 30 0.11 -8.17 3.64
CA TYR A 30 0.41 -7.84 5.03
C TYR A 30 0.01 -8.97 5.98
N VAL A 31 -1.19 -9.53 5.85
CA VAL A 31 -1.64 -10.67 6.66
C VAL A 31 -0.72 -11.87 6.48
N LEU A 32 -0.35 -12.19 5.23
CA LEU A 32 0.57 -13.28 4.91
C LEU A 32 2.03 -13.03 5.32
N ALA A 33 2.38 -11.80 5.68
CA ALA A 33 3.69 -11.45 6.22
C ALA A 33 3.86 -11.90 7.67
N GLU A 34 2.76 -12.01 8.41
CA GLU A 34 2.75 -12.46 9.80
C GLU A 34 2.86 -13.99 9.88
N HIS A 35 2.02 -14.70 9.10
CA HIS A 35 2.06 -16.15 8.98
C HIS A 35 1.30 -16.65 7.74
N SER A 36 1.55 -17.91 7.39
CA SER A 36 0.81 -18.58 6.32
C SER A 36 -0.64 -18.85 6.71
N HIS A 37 -1.55 -18.79 5.73
CA HIS A 37 -2.98 -18.98 5.94
C HIS A 37 -3.66 -19.73 4.82
N ASN A 38 -4.76 -20.43 5.13
CA ASN A 38 -5.67 -20.90 4.11
C ASN A 38 -6.67 -19.82 3.65
N VAL A 39 -7.36 -20.08 2.55
CA VAL A 39 -8.32 -19.14 1.95
C VAL A 39 -9.48 -18.80 2.90
N THR A 40 -9.94 -19.75 3.70
CA THR A 40 -11.06 -19.54 4.64
C THR A 40 -10.67 -18.57 5.75
N GLU A 41 -9.47 -18.72 6.30
CA GLU A 41 -8.92 -17.82 7.32
C GLU A 41 -8.74 -16.41 6.76
N LEU A 42 -8.17 -16.27 5.57
CA LEU A 42 -7.97 -14.97 4.92
C LEU A 42 -9.30 -14.27 4.61
N ALA A 43 -10.32 -15.03 4.21
CA ALA A 43 -11.68 -14.51 4.00
C ALA A 43 -12.29 -13.98 5.29
N ALA A 44 -12.12 -14.69 6.41
CA ALA A 44 -12.59 -14.25 7.71
C ALA A 44 -11.83 -13.01 8.21
N LEU A 45 -10.50 -13.00 8.12
CA LEU A 45 -9.64 -11.90 8.60
C LEU A 45 -9.89 -10.58 7.87
N LEU A 46 -10.18 -10.64 6.57
CA LEU A 46 -10.42 -9.45 5.75
C LEU A 46 -11.91 -9.15 5.54
N GLU A 47 -12.80 -9.95 6.12
CA GLU A 47 -14.26 -9.84 5.94
C GLU A 47 -14.68 -9.84 4.45
N LEU A 48 -14.01 -10.68 3.65
CA LEU A 48 -14.23 -10.78 2.20
C LEU A 48 -14.86 -12.13 1.83
N PRO A 49 -15.70 -12.19 0.79
CA PRO A 49 -16.17 -13.47 0.25
C PRO A 49 -15.00 -14.37 -0.20
N GLN A 50 -15.07 -15.65 0.14
CA GLN A 50 -14.04 -16.64 -0.24
C GLN A 50 -13.72 -16.70 -1.75
N PRO A 51 -14.70 -16.56 -2.68
CA PRO A 51 -14.39 -16.48 -4.12
C PRO A 51 -13.54 -15.27 -4.48
N THR A 52 -13.77 -14.13 -3.81
CA THR A 52 -12.99 -12.90 -3.98
C THR A 52 -11.55 -13.09 -3.53
N VAL A 53 -11.34 -13.65 -2.33
CA VAL A 53 -10.01 -13.98 -1.82
C VAL A 53 -9.29 -14.97 -2.72
N SER A 54 -9.98 -16.02 -3.17
CA SER A 54 -9.40 -17.02 -4.09
C SER A 54 -8.91 -16.40 -5.40
N ARG A 55 -9.70 -15.48 -5.98
CA ARG A 55 -9.34 -14.74 -7.18
C ARG A 55 -8.12 -13.85 -6.93
N HIS A 56 -8.07 -13.14 -5.80
CA HIS A 56 -6.92 -12.32 -5.44
C HIS A 56 -5.65 -13.13 -5.24
N LEU A 57 -5.71 -14.26 -4.52
CA LEU A 57 -4.57 -15.16 -4.31
C LEU A 57 -4.07 -15.78 -5.63
N LYS A 58 -4.97 -16.10 -6.56
CA LYS A 58 -4.58 -16.54 -7.91
C LYS A 58 -3.73 -15.48 -8.61
N ILE A 59 -4.19 -14.23 -8.63
CA ILE A 59 -3.45 -13.11 -9.25
C ILE A 59 -2.10 -12.90 -8.56
N LEU A 60 -2.08 -12.89 -7.23
CA LEU A 60 -0.83 -12.73 -6.46
C LEU A 60 0.17 -13.84 -6.76
N ARG A 61 -0.30 -15.09 -6.91
CA ARG A 61 0.55 -16.24 -7.26
C ARG A 61 1.08 -16.12 -8.69
N GLU A 62 0.25 -15.71 -9.65
CA GLU A 62 0.68 -15.45 -11.04
C GLU A 62 1.72 -14.33 -11.12
N CYS A 63 1.65 -13.35 -10.22
CA CYS A 63 2.65 -12.29 -10.10
C CYS A 63 3.92 -12.73 -9.35
N GLY A 64 3.93 -13.92 -8.73
CA GLY A 64 5.03 -14.43 -7.92
C GLY A 64 5.15 -13.81 -6.53
N LEU A 65 4.09 -13.20 -6.01
CA LEU A 65 4.08 -12.49 -4.72
C LEU A 65 3.72 -13.42 -3.54
N VAL A 66 3.04 -14.53 -3.82
CA VAL A 66 2.70 -15.56 -2.83
C VAL A 66 3.02 -16.94 -3.36
N THR A 67 3.31 -17.87 -2.46
CA THR A 67 3.41 -19.30 -2.72
C THR A 67 2.18 -20.01 -2.17
N SER A 68 1.95 -21.25 -2.62
CA SER A 68 0.85 -22.08 -2.13
C SER A 68 1.32 -23.50 -1.93
N GLN A 69 1.02 -24.08 -0.78
CA GLN A 69 1.31 -25.47 -0.44
C GLN A 69 0.02 -26.17 -0.04
N ARG A 70 -0.20 -27.39 -0.55
CA ARG A 70 -1.33 -28.20 -0.15
C ARG A 70 -1.04 -28.84 1.21
N ASP A 71 -1.98 -28.69 2.13
CA ASP A 71 -1.94 -29.26 3.48
C ASP A 71 -3.23 -30.05 3.71
N GLY A 72 -3.16 -31.35 3.49
CA GLY A 72 -4.34 -32.24 3.48
C GLY A 72 -5.41 -31.79 2.47
N GLN A 73 -6.56 -31.36 3.01
CA GLN A 73 -7.73 -30.91 2.24
C GLN A 73 -7.67 -29.41 1.89
N SER A 74 -6.79 -28.63 2.52
CA SER A 74 -6.69 -27.19 2.32
C SER A 74 -5.44 -26.80 1.53
N VAL A 75 -5.41 -25.55 1.06
CA VAL A 75 -4.22 -24.93 0.45
C VAL A 75 -3.84 -23.75 1.33
N ASN A 76 -2.63 -23.81 1.90
CA ASN A 76 -2.04 -22.73 2.66
C ASN A 76 -1.23 -21.84 1.73
N TYR A 77 -1.38 -20.54 1.89
CA TYR A 77 -0.65 -19.51 1.16
C TYR A 77 0.35 -18.86 2.10
N ALA A 78 1.50 -18.47 1.55
CA ALA A 78 2.53 -17.74 2.27
C ALA A 78 3.09 -16.64 1.37
N LEU A 79 3.63 -15.59 1.98
CA LEU A 79 4.36 -14.57 1.23
C LEU A 79 5.58 -15.21 0.55
N ALA A 80 5.81 -14.90 -0.73
CA ALA A 80 6.96 -15.46 -1.46
C ALA A 80 8.29 -14.86 -1.00
N ASP A 81 8.29 -13.56 -0.67
CA ASP A 81 9.47 -12.84 -0.19
C ASP A 81 9.04 -11.66 0.70
N ARG A 82 9.63 -11.56 1.89
CA ARG A 82 9.31 -10.50 2.87
C ARG A 82 9.66 -9.10 2.37
N ARG A 83 10.63 -8.96 1.46
CA ARG A 83 11.03 -7.68 0.87
C ARG A 83 9.91 -6.96 0.14
N VAL A 84 8.87 -7.68 -0.30
CA VAL A 84 7.67 -7.07 -0.90
C VAL A 84 6.96 -6.16 0.12
N VAL A 85 6.81 -6.63 1.35
CA VAL A 85 6.14 -5.87 2.41
C VAL A 85 7.02 -4.72 2.89
N GLU A 86 8.33 -4.93 3.01
CA GLU A 86 9.28 -3.85 3.31
C GLU A 86 9.24 -2.73 2.26
N ALA A 87 9.10 -3.08 0.98
CA ALA A 87 8.94 -2.09 -0.10
C ALA A 87 7.60 -1.34 -0.01
N LEU A 88 6.51 -2.03 0.36
CA LEU A 88 5.20 -1.42 0.58
C LEU A 88 5.22 -0.46 1.78
N ASP A 89 5.92 -0.83 2.85
CA ASP A 89 6.12 0.02 4.03
C ASP A 89 6.92 1.28 3.69
N LEU A 90 8.00 1.14 2.92
CA LEU A 90 8.79 2.27 2.44
C LEU A 90 7.94 3.20 1.56
N LEU A 91 7.15 2.65 0.64
CA LEU A 91 6.26 3.44 -0.21
C LEU A 91 5.24 4.22 0.64
N ARG A 92 4.65 3.56 1.64
CA ARG A 92 3.70 4.18 2.57
C ARG A 92 4.36 5.30 3.38
N ALA A 93 5.57 5.09 3.89
CA ALA A 93 6.32 6.11 4.62
C ALA A 93 6.60 7.35 3.75
N VAL A 94 7.11 7.15 2.53
CA VAL A 94 7.37 8.24 1.57
C VAL A 94 6.09 9.05 1.27
N LEU A 95 4.95 8.39 1.13
CA LEU A 95 3.67 9.07 0.87
C LEU A 95 3.16 9.82 2.11
N ALA A 96 3.29 9.23 3.30
CA ALA A 96 2.93 9.86 4.57
C ALA A 96 3.77 11.14 4.82
N ASP A 97 5.08 11.08 4.59
CA ASP A 97 6.00 12.21 4.76
C ASP A 97 5.64 13.37 3.82
N ARG A 98 5.25 13.08 2.58
CA ARG A 98 4.81 14.09 1.61
C ARG A 98 3.53 14.79 2.07
N LEU A 99 2.55 14.03 2.57
CA LEU A 99 1.31 14.59 3.10
C LEU A 99 1.58 15.47 4.33
N ALA A 100 2.45 15.03 5.25
CA ALA A 100 2.84 15.80 6.42
C ALA A 100 3.55 17.12 6.04
N GLY A 101 4.47 17.07 5.07
CA GLY A 101 5.14 18.25 4.54
C GLY A 101 4.17 19.26 3.93
N GLN A 102 3.18 18.80 3.17
CA GLN A 102 2.14 19.66 2.58
C GLN A 102 1.29 20.36 3.65
N VAL A 103 0.93 19.67 4.73
CA VAL A 103 0.17 20.26 5.86
C VAL A 103 0.98 21.32 6.60
N SER A 104 2.28 21.09 6.83
CA SER A 104 3.17 22.08 7.46
C SER A 104 3.30 23.35 6.62
N LEU A 105 3.45 23.22 5.30
CA LEU A 105 3.47 24.36 4.38
C LEU A 105 2.15 25.14 4.39
N ALA A 106 1.01 24.43 4.39
CA ALA A 106 -0.31 25.07 4.47
C ALA A 106 -0.49 25.84 5.78
N ARG A 107 -0.09 25.27 6.92
CA ARG A 107 -0.15 25.93 8.23
C ARG A 107 0.70 27.19 8.30
N HIS A 108 1.95 27.13 7.85
CA HIS A 108 2.83 28.31 7.85
C HIS A 108 2.36 29.42 6.92
N ALA A 109 1.76 29.08 5.77
CA ALA A 109 1.15 30.07 4.88
C ALA A 109 -0.08 30.75 5.51
N THR A 110 -0.87 30.03 6.31
CA THR A 110 -2.00 30.61 7.06
C THR A 110 -1.54 31.45 8.26
N GLU A 111 -0.46 31.05 8.95
CA GLU A 111 0.11 31.80 10.09
C GLU A 111 0.79 33.11 9.67
N GLN A 112 1.37 33.17 8.46
CA GLN A 112 1.94 34.41 7.89
C GLN A 112 0.87 35.42 7.41
N PHE A 113 -0.40 34.99 7.32
CA PHE A 113 -1.54 35.81 6.91
C PHE A 113 -2.58 35.99 8.05
N SER A 114 -2.12 36.19 9.29
CA SER A 114 -3.02 36.58 10.39
C SER A 114 -3.37 38.08 10.31
N PRO A 115 -4.67 38.46 10.22
CA PRO A 115 -5.10 39.86 10.20
C PRO A 115 -5.09 40.43 11.62
N VAL A 116 -3.94 40.93 12.08
CA VAL A 116 -3.83 41.68 13.35
C VAL A 116 -3.57 43.19 13.11
N ASP A 117 -3.62 43.65 11.86
CA ASP A 117 -3.41 45.08 11.52
C ASP A 117 -4.71 45.89 11.29
N ALA A 118 -5.89 45.38 11.69
CA ALA A 118 -7.17 46.05 11.45
C ALA A 118 -7.81 46.67 12.72
N THR A 119 -7.03 47.11 13.71
CA THR A 119 -7.56 47.85 14.86
C THR A 119 -6.69 49.05 15.22
N MET A 120 -6.56 49.97 14.26
CA MET A 120 -6.22 51.37 14.51
C MET A 120 -7.16 52.21 13.64
N GLU A 121 -8.27 52.66 14.23
CA GLU A 121 -9.02 53.90 13.93
C GLU A 121 -10.43 53.81 14.55
N GLU A 122 -10.51 53.99 15.87
CA GLU A 122 -11.70 54.58 16.51
C GLU A 122 -11.26 55.33 17.78
N GLU A 123 -10.36 56.29 17.60
CA GLU A 123 -10.16 57.40 18.54
C GLU A 123 -10.06 58.70 17.74
N LEU A 124 -11.20 59.40 17.67
CA LEU A 124 -11.43 60.85 17.76
C LEU A 124 -12.51 61.36 16.79
N SER A 125 -13.56 61.88 17.43
CA SER A 125 -14.55 62.87 17.02
C SER A 125 -15.86 62.40 16.41
#